data_AF-A0A2V0PA35-F1
#
_entry.id   AF-A0A2V0PA35-F1
#
_cell.length_a   1.000
_cell.length_b   1.000
_cell.length_c   1.000
_cell.angle_alpha   90.00
_cell.angle_beta   90.00
_cell.angle_gamma   90.00
#
_symmetry.space_group_name_H-M   'P 1'
#
loop_
_entity.id
_entity.type
_entity.pdbx_description
1 polymer ?
#
loop_
_entity_poly.entity_id
_entity_poly.type
_entity_poly.pdbx_seq_one_letter_code
_entity_poly.pdbx_strand_id
1 'polypeptide(L)'
;MEQLKELMKAQAVREKHLPAEAPHKDKLEQRKLAERAVKEAAKAERDKQKATKEEERLAKATAERLDRAYFHPDCKRAARDERKARDKAAHASTAVECEHGVMRCRICFPVNTHK
;
A
#
# COMPACT_ATOMS: atom_id res chain seq x y z
N MET A 1 23.52 -52.16 58.64
CA MET A 1 24.50 -52.09 57.52
C MET A 1 23.84 -52.23 56.14
N GLU A 2 22.70 -52.91 55.99
CA GLU A 2 22.05 -53.08 54.68
C GLU A 2 21.33 -51.83 54.17
N GLN A 3 20.63 -51.09 55.04
CA GLN A 3 19.95 -49.83 54.68
C GLN A 3 20.92 -48.76 54.13
N LEU A 4 22.15 -48.73 54.63
CA LEU A 4 23.20 -47.84 54.14
C LEU A 4 23.68 -48.22 52.73
N LYS A 5 23.71 -49.52 52.41
CA LYS A 5 24.05 -50.02 51.08
C LYS A 5 22.95 -49.71 50.06
N GLU A 6 21.68 -49.73 50.47
CA GLU A 6 20.55 -49.37 49.60
C GLU A 6 20.51 -47.87 49.30
N LEU A 7 20.76 -47.02 50.30
CA LEU A 7 20.86 -45.58 50.11
C LEU A 7 22.02 -45.18 49.18
N MET A 8 23.18 -45.83 49.34
CA MET A 8 24.34 -45.63 48.46
C MET A 8 24.07 -46.07 47.02
N LYS A 9 23.36 -47.20 46.83
CA LYS A 9 22.92 -47.66 45.50
C LYS A 9 21.92 -46.69 44.87
N ALA A 10 20.98 -46.15 45.64
CA ALA A 10 20.00 -45.18 45.17
C ALA A 10 20.66 -43.83 44.78
N GLN A 11 21.68 -43.39 45.52
CA GLN A 11 22.48 -42.22 45.16
C GLN A 11 23.29 -42.45 43.87
N ALA A 12 23.94 -43.60 43.73
CA ALA A 12 24.72 -43.93 42.53
C ALA A 12 23.86 -44.01 41.26
N VAL A 13 22.60 -44.45 41.37
CA VAL A 13 21.64 -44.47 40.26
C VAL A 13 21.16 -43.06 39.91
N ARG A 14 20.94 -42.20 40.92
CA ARG A 14 20.61 -40.79 40.69
C ARG A 14 21.75 -40.05 39.98
N GLU A 15 22.99 -40.24 40.41
CA GLU A 15 24.16 -39.61 39.77
C GLU A 15 24.41 -40.11 38.34
N LYS A 16 24.06 -41.37 38.03
CA LYS A 16 24.11 -41.91 36.66
C LYS A 16 23.05 -41.32 35.71
N HIS A 17 21.96 -40.78 36.24
CA HIS A 17 20.81 -40.31 35.46
C HIS A 17 20.56 -38.81 35.54
N LEU A 18 21.25 -38.08 36.41
CA LEU A 18 21.33 -36.63 36.35
C LEU A 18 22.48 -36.26 35.41
N PRO A 19 22.21 -35.66 34.23
CA PRO A 19 23.27 -35.19 33.36
C PRO A 19 24.06 -34.13 34.14
N ALA A 20 25.32 -34.46 34.44
CA ALA A 20 26.28 -33.50 34.95
C ALA A 20 26.29 -32.33 33.98
N GLU A 21 25.82 -31.18 34.47
CA GLU A 21 25.76 -29.87 33.84
C GLU A 21 26.25 -29.84 32.38
N ALA A 22 25.30 -29.74 31.42
CA ALA A 22 25.66 -29.39 30.04
C ALA A 22 26.69 -28.26 30.08
N PRO A 23 27.86 -28.41 29.41
CA PRO A 23 29.01 -27.57 29.63
C PRO A 23 28.56 -26.12 29.45
N HIS A 24 28.87 -25.25 30.41
CA HIS A 24 28.41 -23.86 30.47
C HIS A 24 28.59 -23.06 29.15
N LYS A 25 29.45 -23.53 28.23
CA LYS A 25 29.63 -23.06 26.86
C LYS A 25 28.37 -23.22 25.98
N ASP A 26 27.63 -24.32 26.09
CA ASP A 26 26.40 -24.55 25.30
C ASP A 26 25.29 -23.56 25.66
N LYS A 27 25.13 -23.25 26.96
CA LYS A 27 24.13 -22.26 27.41
C LYS A 27 24.45 -20.86 26.89
N LEU A 28 25.73 -20.50 26.78
CA LEU A 28 26.15 -19.21 26.23
C LEU A 28 25.89 -19.12 24.72
N GLU A 29 26.19 -20.18 23.97
CA GLU A 29 25.93 -20.24 22.54
C GLU A 29 24.43 -20.21 22.22
N GLN A 30 23.61 -20.95 22.97
CA GLN A 30 22.16 -20.90 22.87
C GLN A 30 21.61 -19.49 23.18
N ARG A 31 22.14 -18.80 24.21
CA ARG A 31 21.75 -17.41 24.50
C ARG A 31 22.15 -16.45 23.37
N LYS A 32 23.35 -16.60 22.79
CA LYS A 32 23.80 -15.80 21.65
C LYS A 32 22.94 -16.04 20.40
N LEU A 33 22.54 -17.28 20.15
CA LEU A 33 21.62 -17.62 19.05
C LEU A 33 20.24 -17.00 19.27
N ALA A 34 19.69 -17.07 20.48
CA ALA A 34 18.43 -16.42 20.83
C ALA A 34 18.52 -14.89 20.67
N GLU A 35 19.59 -14.25 21.13
CA GLU A 35 19.79 -12.80 20.96
C GLU A 35 19.92 -12.40 19.48
N ARG A 36 20.60 -13.21 18.66
CA ARG A 36 20.68 -12.98 17.20
C ARG A 36 19.31 -13.12 16.55
N ALA A 37 18.55 -14.16 16.89
CA ALA A 37 17.21 -14.38 16.38
C ALA A 37 16.26 -13.20 16.71
N VAL A 38 16.34 -12.67 17.94
CA VAL A 38 15.55 -11.48 18.33
C VAL A 38 15.97 -10.24 17.54
N LYS A 39 17.28 -10.03 17.34
CA LYS A 39 17.78 -8.89 16.55
C LYS A 39 17.38 -8.99 15.08
N GLU A 40 17.45 -10.19 14.49
CA GLU A 40 17.05 -10.44 13.11
C GLU A 40 15.54 -10.28 12.94
N ALA A 41 14.73 -10.81 13.86
CA ALA A 41 13.28 -10.60 13.85
C ALA A 41 12.93 -9.11 13.95
N ALA A 42 13.57 -8.37 14.85
CA ALA A 42 13.35 -6.93 14.99
C ALA A 42 13.80 -6.13 13.75
N LYS A 43 14.85 -6.57 13.05
CA LYS A 43 15.29 -5.97 11.79
C LYS A 43 14.29 -6.26 10.67
N ALA A 44 13.86 -7.52 10.53
CA ALA A 44 12.89 -7.94 9.53
C ALA A 44 11.56 -7.19 9.68
N GLU A 45 11.07 -6.99 10.91
CA GLU A 45 9.86 -6.19 11.16
C GLU A 45 10.03 -4.73 10.75
N ARG A 46 11.18 -4.11 11.03
CA ARG A 46 11.46 -2.73 10.57
C ARG A 46 11.52 -2.64 9.05
N ASP A 47 12.14 -3.62 8.40
CA ASP A 47 12.29 -3.62 6.95
C ASP A 47 10.94 -3.86 6.27
N LYS A 48 10.07 -4.73 6.81
CA LYS A 48 8.67 -4.87 6.37
C LYS A 48 7.90 -3.55 6.50
N GLN A 49 7.99 -2.87 7.64
CA GLN A 49 7.30 -1.59 7.84
C GLN A 49 7.81 -0.48 6.90
N LYS A 50 9.09 -0.51 6.51
CA LYS A 50 9.62 0.42 5.51
C LYS A 50 9.10 0.08 4.11
N ALA A 51 9.07 -1.20 3.76
CA ALA A 51 8.54 -1.65 2.47
C ALA A 51 7.06 -1.26 2.32
N THR A 52 6.23 -1.50 3.33
CA THR A 52 4.80 -1.12 3.27
C THR A 52 4.61 0.39 3.16
N LYS A 53 5.36 1.19 3.91
CA LYS A 53 5.32 2.67 3.81
C LYS A 53 5.76 3.17 2.43
N GLU A 54 6.74 2.52 1.82
CA GLU A 54 7.23 2.88 0.49
C GLU A 54 6.19 2.52 -0.59
N GLU A 55 5.56 1.34 -0.49
CA GLU A 55 4.44 0.94 -1.35
C GLU A 55 3.26 1.92 -1.25
N GLU A 56 2.88 2.32 -0.03
CA GLU A 56 1.84 3.33 0.18
C GLU A 56 2.22 4.69 -0.43
N ARG A 57 3.48 5.11 -0.28
CA ARG A 57 3.98 6.36 -0.87
C ARG A 57 3.92 6.32 -2.39
N LEU A 58 4.32 5.20 -3.00
CA LEU A 58 4.25 5.00 -4.44
C LEU A 58 2.79 4.98 -4.92
N ALA A 59 1.89 4.32 -4.21
CA ALA A 59 0.46 4.29 -4.53
C ALA A 59 -0.18 5.69 -4.45
N LYS A 60 0.19 6.50 -3.45
CA LYS A 60 -0.27 7.89 -3.37
C LYS A 60 0.26 8.74 -4.52
N ALA A 61 1.56 8.62 -4.83
CA ALA A 61 2.18 9.36 -5.92
C ALA A 61 1.58 9.01 -7.30
N THR A 62 1.22 7.75 -7.53
CA THR A 62 0.53 7.34 -8.77
C THR A 62 -0.89 7.88 -8.83
N ALA A 63 -1.63 7.83 -7.72
CA ALA A 63 -2.97 8.42 -7.62
C ALA A 63 -2.95 9.93 -7.89
N GLU A 64 -2.03 10.67 -7.27
CA GLU A 64 -1.88 12.12 -7.49
C GLU A 64 -1.53 12.47 -8.94
N ARG A 65 -0.68 11.65 -9.59
CA ARG A 65 -0.33 11.84 -11.01
C ARG A 65 -1.56 11.65 -11.90
N LEU A 66 -2.37 10.62 -11.64
CA LEU A 66 -3.61 10.39 -12.38
C LEU A 66 -4.60 11.53 -12.14
N ASP A 67 -4.76 11.95 -10.89
CA ASP A 67 -5.67 13.02 -10.53
C ASP A 67 -5.30 14.32 -11.26
N ARG A 68 -4.01 14.68 -11.25
CA ARG A 68 -3.50 15.84 -11.98
C ARG A 68 -3.71 15.74 -13.50
N ALA A 69 -3.57 14.55 -14.07
CA ALA A 69 -3.69 14.37 -15.52
C ALA A 69 -5.13 14.50 -16.03
N TYR A 70 -6.12 14.07 -15.23
CA TYR A 70 -7.51 13.95 -15.67
C TYR A 70 -8.46 14.98 -15.08
N PHE A 71 -8.23 15.42 -13.84
CA PHE A 71 -9.16 16.25 -13.09
C PHE A 71 -8.61 17.64 -12.74
N HIS A 72 -7.33 17.92 -13.01
CA HIS A 72 -6.78 19.26 -12.80
C HIS A 72 -7.41 20.26 -13.77
N PRO A 73 -7.79 21.47 -13.31
CA PRO A 73 -8.39 22.50 -14.18
C PRO A 73 -7.50 22.91 -15.36
N ASP A 74 -6.17 22.81 -15.19
CA ASP A 74 -5.21 23.11 -16.27
C ASP A 74 -5.03 21.98 -17.30
N CYS A 75 -5.71 20.84 -17.14
CA CYS A 75 -5.58 19.75 -18.10
C CYS A 75 -6.26 20.11 -19.43
N LYS A 76 -5.68 19.65 -20.56
CA LYS A 76 -6.24 19.89 -21.91
C LYS A 76 -7.70 19.44 -22.04
N ARG A 77 -8.11 18.43 -21.26
CA ARG A 77 -9.49 17.92 -21.21
C ARG A 77 -10.43 18.94 -20.57
N ALA A 78 -10.08 19.48 -19.39
CA ALA A 78 -10.85 20.52 -18.72
C ALA A 78 -11.03 21.76 -19.62
N ALA A 79 -9.94 22.24 -20.24
CA ALA A 79 -10.03 23.37 -21.18
C ALA A 79 -10.91 23.08 -22.41
N ARG A 80 -10.93 21.84 -22.91
CA ARG A 80 -11.83 21.45 -24.01
C ARG A 80 -13.28 21.41 -23.57
N ASP A 81 -13.54 20.84 -22.39
CA ASP A 81 -14.89 20.67 -21.87
C ASP A 81 -15.47 22.03 -21.47
N GLU A 82 -14.66 22.96 -20.97
CA GLU A 82 -15.05 24.35 -20.73
C GLU A 82 -15.41 25.07 -22.04
N ARG A 83 -14.59 24.94 -23.10
CA ARG A 83 -14.95 25.50 -24.43
C ARG A 83 -16.29 24.97 -24.93
N LYS A 84 -16.50 23.66 -24.87
CA LYS A 84 -17.78 23.05 -25.30
C LYS A 84 -18.96 23.53 -24.45
N ALA A 85 -18.78 23.66 -23.15
CA ALA A 85 -19.81 24.19 -22.26
C ALA A 85 -20.16 25.64 -22.62
N ARG A 86 -19.14 26.47 -22.89
CA ARG A 86 -19.30 27.85 -23.34
C ARG A 86 -19.99 27.94 -24.70
N ASP A 87 -19.59 27.13 -25.68
CA ASP A 87 -20.23 27.08 -27.00
C ASP A 87 -21.69 26.63 -26.88
N LYS A 88 -21.98 25.64 -26.03
CA LYS A 88 -23.35 25.19 -25.77
C LYS A 88 -24.18 26.28 -25.09
N ALA A 89 -23.63 27.01 -24.13
CA ALA A 89 -24.31 28.13 -23.47
C ALA A 89 -24.55 29.30 -24.43
N ALA A 90 -23.56 29.61 -25.28
CA ALA A 90 -23.70 30.60 -26.35
C ALA A 90 -24.78 30.17 -27.35
N HIS A 91 -24.82 28.91 -27.75
CA HIS A 91 -25.89 28.37 -28.59
C HIS A 91 -27.24 28.42 -27.90
N ALA A 92 -27.36 28.05 -26.62
CA ALA A 92 -28.63 28.12 -25.91
C ALA A 92 -29.15 29.56 -25.76
N SER A 93 -28.26 30.54 -25.55
CA SER A 93 -28.64 31.95 -25.39
C SER A 93 -28.92 32.67 -26.71
N THR A 94 -28.34 32.21 -27.84
CA THR A 94 -28.51 32.84 -29.16
C THR A 94 -29.40 32.07 -30.12
N ALA A 95 -29.83 30.86 -29.76
CA ALA A 95 -30.63 30.03 -30.65
C ALA A 95 -32.08 30.52 -30.69
N VAL A 96 -32.50 30.88 -31.90
CA VAL A 96 -33.90 31.07 -32.26
C VAL A 96 -34.43 29.73 -32.75
N GLU A 97 -35.52 29.27 -32.14
CA GLU A 97 -36.27 28.11 -32.60
C GLU A 97 -37.06 28.51 -33.85
N CYS A 98 -36.89 27.77 -34.96
CA CYS A 98 -37.74 27.98 -36.13
C CYS A 98 -39.12 27.35 -35.93
N GLU A 99 -40.09 27.71 -36.76
CA GLU A 99 -41.45 27.15 -36.74
C GLU A 99 -41.50 25.62 -36.90
N HIS A 100 -40.44 25.00 -37.42
CA HIS A 100 -40.31 23.54 -37.50
C HIS A 100 -39.91 22.87 -36.18
N GLY A 101 -39.76 23.63 -35.07
CA GLY A 101 -39.33 23.12 -33.77
C GLY A 101 -37.84 22.73 -33.71
N VAL A 102 -37.05 23.20 -34.67
CA VAL A 102 -35.61 22.92 -34.76
C VAL A 102 -34.82 24.20 -34.47
N MET A 103 -33.93 24.12 -33.49
CA MET A 103 -33.01 25.21 -33.14
C MET A 103 -31.99 25.45 -34.26
N ARG A 104 -31.98 26.67 -34.83
CA ARG A 104 -31.11 27.07 -35.96
C ARG A 104 -31.19 26.10 -37.16
N CYS A 105 -32.41 25.80 -37.62
CA CYS A 105 -32.61 25.00 -38.84
C CYS A 105 -31.77 25.55 -40.01
N ARG A 106 -31.00 24.69 -40.69
CA ARG A 106 -30.14 25.09 -41.84
C ARG A 106 -30.92 25.61 -43.05
N ILE A 107 -32.23 25.37 -43.10
CA ILE A 107 -33.12 25.88 -44.15
C ILE A 107 -33.55 27.32 -43.82
N CYS A 108 -34.02 27.56 -42.60
CA CYS A 108 -34.48 28.87 -42.15
C CYS A 108 -33.33 29.82 -41.78
N PHE A 109 -32.20 29.27 -41.33
CA PHE A 109 -31.02 29.98 -40.87
C PHE A 109 -29.74 29.39 -41.50
N PRO A 110 -29.54 29.57 -42.82
CA PRO A 110 -28.37 29.05 -43.51
C PRO A 110 -27.08 29.69 -42.98
N VAL A 111 -26.05 28.87 -42.76
CA VAL A 111 -24.76 29.32 -42.21
C VAL A 111 -23.88 29.82 -43.36
N ASN A 112 -23.98 31.10 -43.69
CA ASN A 112 -23.24 31.71 -44.81
C ASN A 112 -21.76 32.02 -44.51
N THR A 113 -21.13 31.30 -43.60
CA THR A 113 -19.71 31.51 -43.28
C THR A 113 -18.84 30.57 -44.10
N HIS A 114 -18.67 30.88 -45.39
CA HIS A 114 -17.46 30.47 -46.11
C HIS A 114 -16.37 31.49 -45.77
N LYS A 115 -15.37 31.08 -44.98
CA LYS A 115 -14.06 31.71 -44.90
C LYS A 115 -13.02 30.66 -45.24
#